data_AF-A0A927LKF5-F1
#
_entry.id   AF-A0A927LKF5-F1
#
_cell.length_a   1.000
_cell.length_b   1.000
_cell.length_c   1.000
_cell.angle_alpha   90.00
_cell.angle_beta   90.00
_cell.angle_gamma   90.00
#
_symmetry.space_group_name_H-M   'P 1'
#
loop_
_entity.id
_entity.type
_entity.pdbx_description
1 polymer ?
#
loop_
_entity_poly.entity_id
_entity_poly.type
_entity_poly.pdbx_seq_one_letter_code
_entity_poly.pdbx_strand_id
1 'polypeptide(L)'
;MKFTFKRNSRNNPESVKYKERFLLERCNEAIFLLQHKCAQWLEQKTAHLSAKSWIVILFCFIVFTVGGNIYLIVDGLNGNSNKIERSLISRSTNAAAFDTKNKTFNTSLSKTELERMARFQMYMDSLGRSPTGKLIQDSILRSRPGLLDSLVIVENYYRSQFKNQ
;
A
#
# COMPACT_ATOMS: atom_id res chain seq x y z
N MET A 1 -17.48 37.34 33.27
CA MET A 1 -16.82 37.66 31.97
C MET A 1 -16.93 36.42 31.09
N LYS A 2 -17.73 36.45 30.01
CA LYS A 2 -17.93 35.29 29.12
C LYS A 2 -16.83 35.27 28.06
N PHE A 3 -15.95 34.27 28.11
CA PHE A 3 -14.95 34.04 27.07
C PHE A 3 -15.58 33.20 25.95
N THR A 4 -15.81 33.80 24.78
CA THR A 4 -16.22 33.08 23.58
C THR A 4 -14.98 32.60 22.84
N PHE A 5 -14.73 31.30 22.85
CA PHE A 5 -13.68 30.66 22.08
C PHE A 5 -14.07 30.62 20.60
N LYS A 6 -13.56 31.57 19.81
CA LYS A 6 -13.73 31.63 18.35
C LYS A 6 -12.89 30.52 17.71
N ARG A 7 -13.50 29.34 17.51
CA ARG A 7 -12.89 28.19 16.82
C ARG A 7 -12.58 28.57 15.37
N ASN A 8 -11.29 28.64 15.03
CA ASN A 8 -10.80 28.90 13.68
C ASN A 8 -11.23 27.75 12.75
N SER A 9 -12.24 27.97 11.90
CA SER A 9 -12.84 26.96 11.02
C SER A 9 -12.06 26.70 9.73
N ARG A 10 -10.81 27.20 9.62
CA ARG A 10 -9.98 27.04 8.41
C ARG A 10 -9.61 25.59 8.09
N ASN A 11 -9.76 24.67 9.04
CA ASN A 11 -9.36 23.27 8.90
C ASN A 11 -10.54 22.30 9.18
N ASN A 12 -11.74 22.60 8.66
CA ASN A 12 -12.86 21.66 8.74
C ASN A 12 -12.57 20.46 7.82
N PRO A 13 -12.50 19.21 8.32
CA PRO A 13 -12.15 18.03 7.51
C PRO A 13 -13.02 17.83 6.27
N GLU A 14 -14.28 18.27 6.32
CA GLU A 14 -15.21 18.26 5.18
C GLU A 14 -14.74 19.17 4.02
N SER A 15 -14.23 20.36 4.35
CA SER A 15 -13.79 21.36 3.36
C SER A 15 -12.47 20.98 2.68
N VAL A 16 -11.56 20.32 3.41
CA VAL A 16 -10.28 19.82 2.88
C VAL A 16 -10.53 18.66 1.92
N LYS A 17 -11.38 17.70 2.31
CA LYS A 17 -11.75 16.53 1.48
C LYS A 17 -12.53 16.90 0.22
N TYR A 18 -13.34 17.97 0.27
CA TYR A 18 -14.00 18.53 -0.92
C TYR A 18 -12.99 19.12 -1.90
N LYS A 19 -12.03 19.91 -1.41
CA LYS A 19 -11.00 20.55 -2.25
C LYS A 19 -10.08 19.52 -2.92
N GLU A 20 -9.70 18.46 -2.21
CA GLU A 20 -8.91 17.36 -2.77
C GLU A 20 -9.66 16.62 -3.90
N ARG A 21 -10.95 16.31 -3.71
CA ARG A 21 -11.76 15.67 -4.74
C ARG A 21 -11.93 16.54 -5.98
N PHE A 22 -12.17 17.83 -5.80
CA PHE A 22 -12.27 18.80 -6.89
C PHE A 22 -10.96 18.91 -7.70
N LEU A 23 -9.81 18.89 -7.03
CA LEU A 23 -8.51 18.90 -7.71
C LEU A 23 -8.23 17.60 -8.46
N LEU A 24 -8.58 16.45 -7.88
CA LEU A 24 -8.44 15.14 -8.54
C LEU A 24 -9.30 15.05 -9.80
N GLU A 25 -10.54 15.54 -9.74
CA GLU A 25 -11.46 15.55 -10.88
C GLU A 25 -10.91 16.42 -12.02
N ARG A 26 -10.40 17.61 -11.71
CA ARG A 26 -9.70 18.51 -12.65
C ARG A 26 -8.44 17.87 -13.26
N CYS A 27 -7.65 17.15 -12.46
CA CYS A 27 -6.48 16.44 -12.94
C CYS A 27 -6.85 15.32 -13.91
N ASN A 28 -7.89 14.55 -13.59
CA ASN A 28 -8.37 13.48 -14.47
C ASN A 28 -8.89 14.04 -15.80
N GLU A 29 -9.69 15.11 -15.77
CA GLU A 29 -10.13 15.81 -16.99
C GLU A 29 -8.95 16.30 -17.83
N ALA A 30 -7.93 16.89 -17.21
CA ALA A 30 -6.73 17.33 -17.91
C ALA A 30 -5.96 16.16 -18.54
N ILE A 31 -5.85 15.02 -17.84
CA ILE A 31 -5.23 13.80 -18.37
C ILE A 31 -6.01 13.30 -19.59
N PHE A 32 -7.34 13.23 -19.54
CA PHE A 32 -8.17 12.80 -20.66
C PHE A 32 -8.03 13.71 -21.89
N LEU A 33 -7.96 15.03 -21.68
CA LEU A 33 -7.72 15.98 -22.77
C LEU A 33 -6.32 15.81 -23.37
N LEU A 34 -5.32 15.53 -22.54
CA LEU A 34 -3.95 15.30 -22.98
C LEU A 34 -3.83 13.97 -23.73
N GLN A 35 -4.54 12.94 -23.29
CA GLN A 35 -4.66 11.66 -24.00
C GLN A 35 -5.33 11.84 -25.36
N HIS A 36 -6.44 12.57 -25.43
CA HIS A 36 -7.14 12.81 -26.70
C HIS A 36 -6.29 13.62 -27.68
N LYS A 37 -5.62 14.67 -27.21
CA LYS A 37 -4.67 15.45 -28.03
C LYS A 37 -3.47 14.61 -28.46
N CYS A 38 -2.96 13.76 -27.59
CA CYS A 38 -1.89 12.82 -27.91
C CYS A 38 -2.33 11.82 -28.99
N ALA A 39 -3.53 11.26 -28.85
CA ALA A 39 -4.10 10.34 -29.84
C ALA A 39 -4.27 11.01 -31.20
N GLN A 40 -4.85 12.22 -31.26
CA GLN A 40 -4.98 12.97 -32.51
C GLN A 40 -3.63 13.39 -33.10
N TRP A 41 -2.67 13.76 -32.26
CA TRP A 41 -1.32 14.10 -32.70
C TRP A 41 -0.59 12.86 -33.26
N LEU A 42 -0.74 11.71 -32.60
CA LEU A 42 -0.22 10.42 -33.07
C LEU A 42 -0.90 10.00 -34.37
N GLU A 43 -2.21 10.21 -34.51
CA GLU A 43 -2.95 9.90 -35.73
C GLU A 43 -2.46 10.77 -36.90
N GLN A 44 -2.32 12.08 -36.70
CA GLN A 44 -1.79 13.00 -37.72
C GLN A 44 -0.34 12.69 -38.10
N LYS A 45 0.50 12.35 -37.11
CA LYS A 45 1.88 11.94 -37.37
C LYS A 45 1.95 10.59 -38.07
N THR A 46 1.06 9.66 -37.75
CA THR A 46 1.00 8.31 -38.32
C THR A 46 0.41 8.28 -39.72
N ALA A 47 -0.57 9.14 -40.01
CA ALA A 47 -1.29 9.16 -41.29
C ALA A 47 -0.39 9.46 -42.50
N HIS A 48 0.74 10.15 -42.29
CA HIS A 48 1.70 10.49 -43.35
C HIS A 48 2.90 9.53 -43.41
N LEU A 49 2.95 8.49 -42.58
CA LEU A 49 4.09 7.57 -42.54
C LEU A 49 3.86 6.37 -43.46
N SER A 50 4.69 6.29 -44.51
CA SER A 50 4.79 5.13 -45.38
C SER A 50 5.21 3.87 -44.58
N ALA A 51 4.77 2.68 -45.01
CA ALA A 51 5.05 1.40 -44.35
C ALA A 51 6.56 1.16 -44.07
N LYS A 52 7.44 1.72 -44.91
CA LYS A 52 8.89 1.67 -44.70
C LYS A 52 9.35 2.46 -43.46
N SER A 53 8.70 3.59 -43.17
CA SER A 53 9.00 4.40 -41.99
C SER A 53 8.52 3.72 -40.70
N TRP A 54 7.38 3.02 -40.75
CA TRP A 54 6.93 2.17 -39.64
C TRP A 54 7.94 1.06 -39.31
N ILE A 55 8.51 0.41 -40.31
CA ILE A 55 9.58 -0.59 -40.12
C ILE A 55 10.80 0.03 -39.43
N VAL A 56 11.22 1.23 -39.85
CA VAL A 56 12.39 1.92 -39.27
C VAL A 56 12.14 2.32 -37.82
N ILE A 57 10.96 2.84 -37.52
CA ILE A 57 10.55 3.22 -36.16
C ILE A 57 10.53 1.98 -35.25
N LEU A 58 9.98 0.87 -35.74
CA LEU A 58 9.90 -0.38 -34.99
C LEU A 58 11.31 -0.96 -34.74
N PHE A 59 12.17 -0.91 -35.75
CA PHE A 59 13.57 -1.30 -35.62
C PHE A 59 14.31 -0.44 -34.58
N CYS A 60 14.19 0.89 -34.66
CA CYS A 60 14.76 1.79 -33.66
C CYS A 60 14.21 1.50 -32.26
N PHE A 61 12.90 1.31 -32.11
CA PHE A 61 12.27 0.99 -30.83
C PHE A 61 12.84 -0.29 -30.22
N ILE A 62 13.00 -1.34 -31.02
CA ILE A 62 13.61 -2.60 -30.57
C ILE A 62 15.06 -2.38 -30.14
N VAL A 63 15.87 -1.68 -30.95
CA VAL A 63 17.29 -1.43 -30.63
C VAL A 63 17.44 -0.61 -29.34
N PHE A 64 16.64 0.44 -29.16
CA PHE A 64 16.65 1.25 -27.94
C PHE A 64 16.19 0.46 -26.72
N THR A 65 15.13 -0.34 -26.85
CA THR A 65 14.60 -1.15 -25.76
C THR A 65 15.59 -2.24 -25.37
N VAL A 66 16.07 -3.02 -26.33
CA VAL A 66 17.05 -4.09 -26.09
C VAL A 66 18.37 -3.52 -25.57
N GLY A 67 18.88 -2.46 -26.20
CA GLY A 67 20.10 -1.78 -25.76
C GLY A 67 19.99 -1.19 -24.37
N GLY A 68 18.87 -0.54 -24.04
CA GLY A 68 18.61 0.00 -22.70
C GLY A 68 18.51 -1.08 -21.63
N ASN A 69 17.84 -2.20 -21.92
CA ASN A 69 17.77 -3.34 -20.99
C ASN A 69 19.14 -3.99 -20.77
N ILE A 70 19.91 -4.20 -21.84
CA ILE A 70 21.28 -4.73 -21.74
C ILE A 70 22.17 -3.77 -20.95
N TYR A 71 22.09 -2.46 -21.24
CA TYR A 71 22.81 -1.44 -20.48
C TYR A 71 22.47 -1.47 -19.00
N LEU A 72 21.18 -1.58 -18.64
CA LEU A 72 20.72 -1.65 -17.25
C LEU A 72 21.20 -2.93 -16.54
N ILE A 73 21.26 -4.06 -17.25
CA ILE A 73 21.81 -5.32 -16.71
C ILE A 73 23.32 -5.19 -16.48
N VAL A 74 24.05 -4.64 -17.44
CA VAL A 74 25.50 -4.44 -17.31
C VAL A 74 25.83 -3.43 -16.21
N ASP A 75 25.09 -2.32 -16.12
CA ASP A 75 25.23 -1.33 -15.05
C ASP A 75 24.89 -1.93 -13.68
N GLY A 76 23.83 -2.74 -13.59
CA GLY A 76 23.45 -3.45 -12.37
C GLY A 76 24.45 -4.51 -11.92
N LEU A 77 25.22 -5.11 -12.83
CA LEU A 77 26.23 -6.12 -12.54
C LEU A 77 27.64 -5.53 -12.33
N ASN A 78 27.96 -4.43 -13.02
CA ASN A 78 29.24 -3.74 -12.94
C ASN A 78 29.26 -2.63 -11.88
N GLY A 79 28.09 -2.27 -11.34
CA GLY A 79 27.94 -1.43 -10.16
C GLY A 79 28.63 -2.08 -8.96
N ASN A 80 29.85 -1.62 -8.69
CA ASN A 80 30.64 -1.95 -7.51
C ASN A 80 29.73 -2.00 -6.27
N SER A 81 29.80 -3.12 -5.55
CA SER A 81 29.01 -3.47 -4.38
C SER A 81 28.99 -2.38 -3.30
N ASN A 82 28.13 -1.37 -3.42
CA ASN A 82 27.84 -0.42 -2.35
C ASN A 82 26.44 0.16 -2.52
N LYS A 83 25.49 -0.40 -1.75
CA LYS A 83 24.13 0.10 -1.53
C LYS A 83 23.34 0.37 -2.82
N ILE A 84 22.71 -0.67 -3.33
CA ILE A 84 21.31 -0.53 -3.74
C ILE A 84 20.56 -0.12 -2.47
N GLU A 85 20.42 1.18 -2.26
CA GLU A 85 19.42 1.71 -1.35
C GLU A 85 18.09 1.25 -1.95
N ARG A 86 17.63 0.07 -1.51
CA ARG A 86 16.25 -0.40 -1.71
C ARG A 86 15.41 0.81 -1.40
N SER A 87 14.84 1.43 -2.43
CA SER A 87 13.88 2.50 -2.23
C SER A 87 12.80 1.87 -1.38
N LEU A 88 12.84 2.20 -0.08
CA LEU A 88 11.81 1.84 0.86
C LEU A 88 10.56 2.40 0.21
N ILE A 89 9.71 1.50 -0.24
CA ILE A 89 8.37 1.79 -0.73
C ILE A 89 7.84 2.85 0.23
N SER A 90 7.66 4.08 -0.27
CA SER A 90 7.23 5.22 0.53
C SER A 90 5.84 4.86 1.04
N ARG A 91 5.82 4.27 2.24
CA ARG A 91 4.63 3.81 2.90
C ARG A 91 3.88 5.07 3.28
N SER A 92 2.76 5.31 2.58
CA SER A 92 1.82 6.39 2.85
C SER A 92 1.71 6.64 4.36
N THR A 93 2.07 7.85 4.75
CA THR A 93 2.02 8.41 6.11
C THR A 93 0.58 8.48 6.63
N ASN A 94 -0.05 7.33 6.83
CA ASN A 94 -1.32 7.20 7.55
C ASN A 94 -1.44 5.86 8.31
N ALA A 95 -0.47 4.95 8.19
CA ALA A 95 -0.40 3.80 9.07
C ALA A 95 0.36 4.19 10.34
N ALA A 96 -0.35 4.28 11.46
CA ALA A 96 0.22 4.46 12.79
C ALA A 96 1.51 3.63 12.93
N ALA A 97 2.59 4.30 13.33
CA ALA A 97 3.88 3.68 13.58
C ALA A 97 3.74 2.60 14.65
N PHE A 98 3.57 1.35 14.21
CA PHE A 98 3.91 0.22 15.04
C PHE A 98 5.41 0.22 15.17
N ASP A 99 5.86 0.60 16.36
CA ASP A 99 7.23 0.57 16.81
C ASP A 99 7.83 -0.79 16.48
N THR A 100 8.47 -0.87 15.31
CA THR A 100 9.16 -2.04 14.81
C THR A 100 10.52 -2.02 15.47
N LYS A 101 10.54 -2.21 16.80
CA LYS A 101 11.69 -2.83 17.43
C LYS A 101 11.79 -4.21 16.81
N ASN A 102 12.78 -4.35 15.94
CA ASN A 102 13.30 -5.58 15.35
C ASN A 102 13.10 -6.79 16.25
N LYS A 103 11.93 -7.43 16.17
CA LYS A 103 11.72 -8.80 16.59
C LYS A 103 11.74 -9.58 15.30
N THR A 104 12.90 -10.11 14.95
CA THR A 104 13.01 -11.24 14.03
C THR A 104 11.91 -12.22 14.43
N PHE A 105 10.85 -12.29 13.63
CA PHE A 105 9.86 -13.35 13.76
C PHE A 105 10.62 -14.61 13.40
N ASN A 106 11.06 -15.33 14.42
CA ASN A 106 11.69 -16.63 14.25
C ASN A 106 10.73 -17.46 13.40
N THR A 107 11.21 -17.93 12.26
CA THR A 107 10.47 -18.64 11.21
C THR A 107 9.81 -19.95 11.70
N SER A 108 10.01 -20.31 12.96
CA SER A 108 9.27 -21.34 13.68
C SER A 108 8.46 -20.68 14.78
N LEU A 109 7.17 -20.40 14.52
CA LEU A 109 6.22 -20.02 15.55
C LEU A 109 6.28 -21.09 16.65
N SER A 110 6.66 -20.69 17.86
CA SER A 110 6.79 -21.64 18.96
C SER A 110 5.39 -22.07 19.42
N LYS A 111 5.21 -23.33 19.83
CA LYS A 111 3.97 -23.82 20.46
C LYS A 111 3.49 -22.90 21.60
N THR A 112 4.43 -22.24 22.28
CA THR A 112 4.18 -21.26 23.34
C THR A 112 3.45 -20.01 22.86
N GLU A 113 3.67 -19.55 21.62
CA GLU A 113 3.02 -18.36 21.07
C GLU A 113 1.55 -18.64 20.72
N LEU A 114 1.24 -19.86 20.26
CA LEU A 114 -0.14 -20.29 20.06
C LEU A 114 -0.91 -20.43 21.36
N GLU A 115 -0.27 -20.94 22.41
CA GLU A 115 -0.93 -21.05 23.70
C GLU A 115 -1.29 -19.66 24.25
N ARG A 116 -0.42 -18.66 24.05
CA ARG A 116 -0.73 -17.26 24.37
C ARG A 116 -1.89 -16.73 23.55
N MET A 117 -1.98 -17.13 22.29
CA MET A 117 -3.06 -16.74 21.39
C MET A 117 -4.41 -17.36 21.78
N ALA A 118 -4.42 -18.63 22.18
CA ALA A 118 -5.59 -19.32 22.71
C ALA A 118 -6.06 -18.71 24.05
N ARG A 119 -5.11 -18.39 24.95
CA ARG A 119 -5.41 -17.68 26.21
C ARG A 119 -6.00 -16.29 25.94
N PHE A 120 -5.54 -15.60 24.90
CA PHE A 120 -6.12 -14.32 24.49
C PHE A 120 -7.55 -14.46 23.98
N GLN A 121 -7.87 -15.48 23.18
CA GLN A 121 -9.25 -15.77 22.78
C GLN A 121 -10.15 -16.03 24.00
N MET A 122 -9.68 -16.85 24.96
CA MET A 122 -10.42 -17.14 26.19
C MET A 122 -10.65 -15.89 27.05
N TYR A 123 -9.67 -14.98 27.09
CA TYR A 123 -9.80 -13.68 27.75
C TYR A 123 -10.86 -12.81 27.06
N MET A 124 -10.84 -12.73 25.72
CA MET A 124 -11.83 -11.98 24.95
C MET A 124 -13.26 -12.55 25.14
N ASP A 125 -13.40 -13.87 25.20
CA ASP A 125 -14.68 -14.53 25.48
C ASP A 125 -15.16 -14.25 26.92
N SER A 126 -14.22 -14.27 27.88
CA SER A 126 -14.52 -13.94 29.29
C SER A 126 -14.97 -12.49 29.47
N LEU A 127 -14.37 -11.55 28.74
CA LEU A 127 -14.79 -10.15 28.74
C LEU A 127 -16.22 -9.97 28.22
N GLY A 128 -16.62 -10.74 27.20
CA GLY A 128 -17.97 -10.68 26.62
C GLY A 128 -19.08 -11.16 27.56
N ARG A 129 -18.76 -11.99 28.58
CA ARG A 129 -19.75 -12.54 29.53
C ARG A 129 -20.16 -11.56 30.63
N SER A 130 -19.38 -10.51 30.89
CA SER A 130 -19.68 -9.50 31.90
C SER A 130 -20.17 -8.21 31.24
N PRO A 131 -21.24 -7.55 31.74
CA PRO A 131 -21.71 -6.29 31.19
C PRO A 131 -20.65 -5.18 31.26
N THR A 132 -19.79 -5.21 32.29
CA THR A 132 -18.64 -4.29 32.42
C THR A 132 -17.49 -4.69 31.50
N GLY A 133 -17.26 -5.99 31.31
CA GLY A 133 -16.21 -6.53 30.43
C GLY A 133 -16.49 -6.28 28.95
N LYS A 134 -17.77 -6.26 28.54
CA LYS A 134 -18.19 -6.01 27.17
C LYS A 134 -17.78 -4.61 26.68
N LEU A 135 -17.82 -3.61 27.55
CA LEU A 135 -17.36 -2.25 27.21
C LEU A 135 -15.85 -2.23 26.89
N ILE A 136 -15.07 -3.00 27.63
CA ILE A 136 -13.62 -3.16 27.41
C ILE A 136 -13.38 -3.91 26.10
N GLN A 137 -14.12 -4.99 25.86
CA GLN A 137 -14.07 -5.75 24.61
C GLN A 137 -14.37 -4.85 23.39
N ASP A 138 -15.44 -4.07 23.45
CA ASP A 138 -15.84 -3.15 22.39
C ASP A 138 -14.82 -2.02 22.19
N SER A 139 -14.12 -1.60 23.24
CA SER A 139 -13.03 -0.62 23.13
C SER A 139 -11.81 -1.21 22.39
N ILE A 140 -11.46 -2.46 22.69
CA ILE A 140 -10.35 -3.17 22.04
C ILE A 140 -10.66 -3.39 20.55
N LEU A 141 -11.87 -3.84 20.23
CA LEU A 141 -12.30 -4.09 18.86
C LEU A 141 -12.40 -2.79 18.04
N ARG A 142 -12.84 -1.68 18.64
CA ARG A 142 -12.85 -0.36 18.00
C ARG A 142 -11.45 0.16 17.71
N SER A 143 -10.50 -0.06 18.62
CA SER A 143 -9.11 0.35 18.42
C SER A 143 -8.39 -0.48 17.35
N ARG A 144 -8.79 -1.74 17.16
CA ARG A 144 -8.15 -2.70 16.24
C ARG A 144 -9.19 -3.53 15.50
N PRO A 145 -9.82 -2.97 14.45
CA PRO A 145 -10.73 -3.74 13.62
C PRO A 145 -9.98 -4.91 12.96
N GLY A 146 -10.58 -6.10 12.98
CA GLY A 146 -10.00 -7.31 12.38
C GLY A 146 -9.02 -8.10 13.25
N LEU A 147 -8.85 -7.74 14.53
CA LEU A 147 -7.93 -8.45 15.44
C LEU A 147 -8.25 -9.95 15.54
N LEU A 148 -9.52 -10.30 15.76
CA LEU A 148 -9.96 -11.69 15.89
C LEU A 148 -9.79 -12.47 14.57
N ASP A 149 -10.04 -11.82 13.45
CA ASP A 149 -9.90 -12.42 12.11
C ASP A 149 -8.43 -12.74 11.80
N SER A 150 -7.52 -11.78 12.05
CA SER A 150 -6.09 -12.01 11.90
C SER A 150 -5.58 -13.18 12.76
N LEU A 151 -6.17 -13.36 13.93
CA LEU A 151 -5.79 -14.40 14.88
C LEU A 151 -6.22 -15.79 14.40
N VAL A 152 -7.41 -15.89 13.82
CA VAL A 152 -7.91 -17.12 13.17
C VAL A 152 -7.05 -17.49 11.96
N ILE A 153 -6.64 -16.51 11.15
CA ILE A 153 -5.77 -16.75 9.99
C ILE A 153 -4.42 -17.35 10.41
N VAL A 154 -3.79 -16.79 11.45
CA VAL A 154 -2.51 -17.30 11.96
C VAL A 154 -2.67 -18.70 12.56
N GLU A 155 -3.76 -18.96 13.30
CA GLU A 155 -4.04 -20.29 13.84
C GLU A 155 -4.21 -21.33 12.72
N ASN A 156 -4.98 -21.00 11.68
CA ASN A 156 -5.20 -21.88 10.54
C ASN A 156 -3.91 -22.15 9.76
N TYR A 157 -3.11 -21.11 9.53
CA TYR A 157 -1.80 -21.26 8.90
C TYR A 157 -0.92 -22.24 9.68
N TYR A 158 -0.84 -22.09 11.01
CA TYR A 158 -0.07 -23.03 11.82
C TYR A 158 -0.62 -24.46 11.74
N ARG A 159 -1.94 -24.65 11.91
CA ARG A 159 -2.56 -25.99 11.82
C ARG A 159 -2.26 -26.66 10.47
N SER A 160 -2.23 -25.90 9.37
CA SER A 160 -1.91 -26.43 8.04
C SER A 160 -0.44 -26.86 7.89
N GLN A 161 0.49 -26.15 8.52
CA GLN A 161 1.92 -26.47 8.47
C GLN A 161 2.26 -27.75 9.27
N PHE A 162 1.59 -27.96 10.42
CA PHE A 162 1.83 -29.13 11.28
C PHE A 162 1.03 -30.38 10.88
N LYS A 163 -0.03 -30.24 10.06
CA LYS A 163 -0.80 -31.39 9.54
C LYS A 163 -0.17 -32.01 8.29
N ASN A 164 0.71 -31.27 7.61
CA ASN A 164 1.41 -31.70 6.40
C ASN A 164 2.88 -32.13 6.66
N GLN A 165 3.28 -32.26 7.92
CA GLN A 165 4.48 -32.97 8.37
C GLN A 165 4.08 -34.28 9.05
#